data_AF-A0A7C5P1K3-F1
#
_entry.id   AF-A0A7C5P1K3-F1
#
_cell.length_a   1.000
_cell.length_b   1.000
_cell.length_c   1.000
_cell.angle_alpha   90.00
_cell.angle_beta   90.00
_cell.angle_gamma   90.00
#
_symmetry.space_group_name_H-M   'P 1'
#
loop_
_entity.id
_entity.type
_entity.pdbx_description
1 polymer ?
#
loop_
_entity_poly.entity_id
_entity_poly.type
_entity_poly.pdbx_seq_one_letter_code
_entity_poly.pdbx_strand_id
1 'polypeptide(L)'
;METELILQVIRREVSNLIEVTPLLTDERSRLLALRLDAFEKCLERLNSLVNPQVQPPNRALSEDELAQIHKNYYTLKRNQLVKGFGKLTEGYILICDVLLTAHPIVEVETELSKTLQATYKTLITMTEKVTDALTNLADVARYPDEVLKATGTLQTEWKNLYLTIKHIIIKPLKTAITEEARRTLINRIVQGRLGR
;
A
#
# COMPACT_ATOMS: atom_id res chain seq x y z
N MET A 1 -5.24 28.44 7.44
CA MET A 1 -5.26 26.98 7.24
C MET A 1 -5.90 26.61 5.90
N GLU A 2 -7.13 27.03 5.58
CA GLU A 2 -7.75 26.75 4.25
C GLU A 2 -6.98 27.36 3.05
N THR A 3 -6.50 28.60 3.16
CA THR A 3 -5.77 29.27 2.05
C THR A 3 -4.44 28.60 1.69
N GLU A 4 -3.77 28.02 2.69
CA GLU A 4 -2.48 27.37 2.53
C GLU A 4 -2.62 26.00 1.86
N LEU A 5 -3.63 25.22 2.27
CA LEU A 5 -4.01 23.98 1.59
C LEU A 5 -4.42 24.23 0.13
N ILE A 6 -5.20 25.27 -0.14
CA ILE A 6 -5.60 25.68 -1.50
C ILE A 6 -4.36 25.94 -2.36
N LEU A 7 -3.37 26.69 -1.84
CA LEU A 7 -2.13 26.99 -2.55
C LEU A 7 -1.31 25.72 -2.81
N GLN A 8 -1.19 24.84 -1.82
CA GLN A 8 -0.47 23.57 -1.96
C GLN A 8 -1.13 22.65 -3.00
N VAL A 9 -2.47 22.55 -3.03
CA VAL A 9 -3.19 21.73 -4.02
C VAL A 9 -2.97 22.29 -5.43
N ILE A 10 -3.05 23.61 -5.60
CA ILE A 10 -2.82 24.26 -6.90
C ILE A 10 -1.37 24.05 -7.37
N ARG A 11 -0.40 24.12 -6.45
CA ARG A 11 1.03 23.91 -6.73
C ARG A 11 1.45 22.44 -6.84
N ARG A 12 0.52 21.49 -6.65
CA ARG A 12 0.76 20.04 -6.64
C ARG A 12 1.72 19.59 -5.53
N GLU A 13 1.69 20.30 -4.41
CA GLU A 13 2.52 20.05 -3.23
C GLU A 13 1.83 19.16 -2.19
N VAL A 14 0.52 18.89 -2.35
CA VAL A 14 -0.22 18.04 -1.40
C VAL A 14 0.11 16.57 -1.59
N SER A 15 0.58 15.96 -0.50
CA SER A 15 0.89 14.54 -0.40
C SER A 15 -0.08 13.77 0.50
N ASN A 16 -1.04 14.42 1.16
CA ASN A 16 -1.96 13.79 2.09
C ASN A 16 -3.38 13.69 1.50
N LEU A 17 -3.87 12.45 1.32
CA LEU A 17 -5.19 12.19 0.73
C LEU A 17 -6.36 12.67 1.60
N ILE A 18 -6.18 12.68 2.93
CA ILE A 18 -7.21 13.17 3.85
C ILE A 18 -7.45 14.67 3.64
N GLU A 19 -6.40 15.43 3.38
CA GLU A 19 -6.48 16.87 3.18
C GLU A 19 -7.17 17.26 1.86
N VAL A 20 -7.03 16.46 0.81
CA VAL A 20 -7.76 16.70 -0.47
C VAL A 20 -9.19 16.17 -0.48
N THR A 21 -9.56 15.29 0.46
CA THR A 21 -10.90 14.67 0.51
C THR A 21 -12.07 15.69 0.52
N PRO A 22 -12.01 16.81 1.29
CA PRO A 22 -13.07 17.83 1.27
C PRO A 22 -13.23 18.58 -0.06
N LEU A 23 -12.21 18.54 -0.91
CA LEU A 23 -12.22 19.21 -2.22
C LEU A 23 -12.91 18.36 -3.30
N LEU A 24 -13.02 17.05 -3.08
CA LEU A 24 -13.68 16.13 -3.99
C LEU A 24 -15.20 16.25 -3.87
N THR A 25 -15.88 16.52 -4.99
CA THR A 25 -17.34 16.57 -5.05
C THR A 25 -17.98 15.20 -5.19
N ASP A 26 -17.31 14.29 -5.89
CA ASP A 26 -17.80 12.94 -6.14
C ASP A 26 -17.61 12.04 -4.89
N GLU A 27 -18.67 11.33 -4.51
CA GLU A 27 -18.65 10.45 -3.33
C GLU A 27 -17.73 9.25 -3.51
N ARG A 28 -17.66 8.71 -4.73
CA ARG A 28 -16.79 7.56 -5.05
C ARG A 28 -15.32 7.96 -4.93
N SER A 29 -14.97 9.14 -5.41
CA SER A 29 -13.62 9.70 -5.31
C SER A 29 -13.22 9.93 -3.85
N ARG A 30 -14.15 10.42 -3.01
CA ARG A 30 -13.93 10.54 -1.55
C ARG A 30 -13.73 9.17 -0.90
N LEU A 31 -14.56 8.19 -1.24
CA LEU A 31 -14.45 6.83 -0.72
C LEU A 31 -13.13 6.17 -1.13
N LEU A 32 -12.71 6.36 -2.39
CA LEU A 32 -11.42 5.89 -2.90
C LEU A 32 -10.25 6.52 -2.13
N ALA A 33 -10.28 7.84 -1.89
CA ALA A 33 -9.25 8.54 -1.14
C ALA A 33 -9.10 7.99 0.29
N LEU A 34 -10.22 7.78 0.98
CA LEU A 34 -10.23 7.21 2.34
C LEU A 34 -9.74 5.76 2.38
N ARG A 35 -10.20 4.92 1.44
CA ARG A 35 -9.76 3.52 1.33
C ARG A 35 -8.27 3.43 1.01
N LEU A 36 -7.77 4.29 0.12
CA LEU A 36 -6.38 4.34 -0.28
C LEU A 36 -5.45 4.81 0.85
N ASP A 37 -5.85 5.82 1.62
CA ASP A 37 -5.11 6.26 2.81
C ASP A 37 -5.04 5.16 3.88
N ALA A 38 -6.17 4.50 4.17
CA ALA A 38 -6.21 3.38 5.12
C ALA A 38 -5.32 2.22 4.65
N PHE A 39 -5.31 1.95 3.35
CA PHE A 39 -4.48 0.91 2.73
C PHE A 39 -2.98 1.26 2.79
N GLU A 40 -2.59 2.50 2.48
CA GLU A 40 -1.20 2.98 2.60
C GLU A 40 -0.72 2.86 4.06
N LYS A 41 -1.54 3.27 5.04
CA LYS A 41 -1.22 3.10 6.47
C LYS A 41 -1.08 1.63 6.88
N CYS A 42 -1.91 0.74 6.34
CA CYS A 42 -1.80 -0.69 6.58
C CYS A 42 -0.48 -1.24 6.04
N LEU A 43 -0.12 -0.87 4.81
CA LEU A 43 1.12 -1.25 4.15
C LEU A 43 2.35 -0.82 4.96
N GLU A 44 2.39 0.43 5.44
CA GLU A 44 3.51 0.94 6.25
C GLU A 44 3.64 0.23 7.60
N ARG A 45 2.51 -0.06 8.26
CA ARG A 45 2.51 -0.85 9.50
C ARG A 45 3.03 -2.27 9.29
N LEU A 46 2.71 -2.88 8.15
CA LEU A 46 3.25 -4.19 7.81
C LEU A 46 4.73 -4.12 7.46
N ASN A 47 5.15 -3.06 6.77
CA ASN A 47 6.55 -2.87 6.44
C ASN A 47 7.41 -2.77 7.70
N SER A 48 6.95 -2.06 8.74
CA SER A 48 7.68 -1.99 10.01
C SER A 48 7.66 -3.30 10.80
N LEU A 49 6.66 -4.17 10.57
CA LEU A 49 6.61 -5.51 11.16
C LEU A 49 7.51 -6.50 10.43
N VAL A 50 7.56 -6.46 9.10
CA VAL A 50 8.41 -7.36 8.30
C VAL A 50 9.87 -6.93 8.39
N ASN A 51 10.14 -5.62 8.35
CA ASN A 51 11.46 -5.01 8.43
C ASN A 51 11.56 -4.13 9.69
N PRO A 52 11.65 -4.75 10.89
CA PRO A 52 11.82 -3.98 12.11
C PRO A 52 13.14 -3.20 12.08
N GLN A 53 13.11 -1.97 12.59
CA GLN A 53 14.34 -1.22 12.82
C GLN A 53 15.05 -1.80 14.04
N VAL A 54 16.20 -2.44 13.80
CA VAL A 54 17.00 -3.06 14.86
C VAL A 54 18.29 -2.26 15.01
N GLN A 55 18.62 -1.92 16.25
CA GLN A 55 19.92 -1.29 16.54
C GLN A 55 21.03 -2.33 16.30
N PRO A 56 22.13 -1.94 15.62
CA PRO A 56 23.22 -2.85 15.39
C PRO A 56 23.80 -3.32 16.73
N PRO A 57 24.08 -4.62 16.89
CA PRO A 57 24.67 -5.13 18.11
C PRO A 57 26.11 -4.60 18.30
N ASN A 58 26.52 -4.42 19.56
CA ASN A 58 27.88 -3.98 19.91
C ASN A 58 28.97 -5.04 19.65
N ARG A 59 28.61 -6.20 19.09
CA ARG A 59 29.52 -7.27 18.69
C ARG A 59 29.01 -7.94 17.42
N ALA A 60 29.90 -8.64 16.73
CA ALA A 60 29.52 -9.54 15.66
C ALA A 60 28.63 -10.68 16.20
N LEU A 61 27.59 -11.01 15.44
CA LEU A 61 26.74 -12.18 15.68
C LEU A 61 27.25 -13.35 14.84
N SER A 62 27.24 -14.54 15.42
CA SER A 62 27.38 -15.77 14.66
C SER A 62 26.15 -16.04 13.79
N GLU A 63 26.32 -16.94 12.82
CA GLU A 63 25.23 -17.36 11.92
C GLU A 63 24.05 -17.96 12.70
N ASP A 64 24.35 -18.81 13.69
CA ASP A 64 23.35 -19.44 14.56
C ASP A 64 22.58 -18.41 15.40
N GLU A 65 23.29 -17.43 15.97
CA GLU A 65 22.66 -16.35 16.74
C GLU A 65 21.73 -15.52 15.86
N LEU A 66 22.16 -15.17 14.65
CA LEU A 66 21.35 -14.41 13.70
C LEU A 66 20.11 -15.19 13.26
N ALA A 67 20.29 -16.47 12.93
CA ALA A 67 19.19 -17.36 12.57
C ALA A 67 18.17 -17.47 13.71
N GLN A 68 18.62 -17.68 14.95
CA GLN A 68 17.74 -17.79 16.10
C GLN A 68 16.96 -16.49 16.36
N ILE A 69 17.61 -15.32 16.20
CA ILE A 69 16.94 -14.01 16.33
C ILE A 69 15.82 -13.89 15.31
N HIS A 70 16.09 -14.17 14.02
CA HIS A 70 15.07 -14.12 12.98
C HIS A 70 13.94 -15.11 13.24
N LYS A 71 14.26 -16.38 13.52
CA LYS A 71 13.27 -17.42 13.80
C LYS A 71 12.36 -17.02 14.95
N ASN A 72 12.92 -16.58 16.07
CA ASN A 72 12.17 -16.16 17.25
C ASN A 72 11.26 -14.97 16.93
N TYR A 73 11.79 -13.96 16.24
CA TYR A 73 11.02 -12.77 15.88
C TYR A 73 9.82 -13.10 14.98
N TYR A 74 10.04 -13.80 13.87
CA TYR A 74 8.98 -14.08 12.91
C TYR A 74 7.98 -15.12 13.44
N THR A 75 8.42 -16.06 14.29
CA THR A 75 7.50 -16.97 14.98
C THR A 75 6.59 -16.20 15.94
N LEU A 76 7.14 -15.27 16.74
CA LEU A 76 6.38 -14.42 17.65
C LEU A 76 5.40 -13.50 16.91
N LYS A 77 5.80 -12.96 15.76
CA LYS A 77 5.00 -12.02 14.96
C LYS A 77 4.10 -12.69 13.92
N ARG A 78 4.19 -14.01 13.75
CA ARG A 78 3.49 -14.80 12.72
C ARG A 78 2.03 -14.41 12.56
N ASN A 79 1.25 -14.50 13.65
CA ASN A 79 -0.19 -14.23 13.59
C ASN A 79 -0.52 -12.77 13.24
N GLN A 80 0.31 -11.82 13.68
CA GLN A 80 0.14 -10.40 13.35
C GLN A 80 0.44 -10.15 11.87
N LEU A 81 1.49 -10.79 11.34
CA LEU A 81 1.88 -10.69 9.94
C LEU A 81 0.84 -11.35 9.02
N VAL A 82 0.40 -12.58 9.31
CA VAL A 82 -0.66 -13.27 8.55
C VAL A 82 -1.95 -12.45 8.52
N LYS A 83 -2.39 -11.94 9.68
CA LYS A 83 -3.56 -11.06 9.74
C LYS A 83 -3.36 -9.77 8.93
N GLY A 84 -2.15 -9.22 8.94
CA GLY A 84 -1.81 -8.05 8.16
C GLY A 84 -1.86 -8.31 6.66
N PHE A 85 -1.28 -9.42 6.19
CA PHE A 85 -1.35 -9.82 4.78
C PHE A 85 -2.80 -10.01 4.32
N GLY A 86 -3.65 -10.64 5.13
CA GLY A 86 -5.09 -10.73 4.85
C GLY A 86 -5.75 -9.36 4.71
N LYS A 87 -5.42 -8.41 5.59
CA LYS A 87 -5.91 -7.02 5.48
C LYS A 87 -5.40 -6.28 4.24
N LEU A 88 -4.21 -6.60 3.72
CA LEU A 88 -3.75 -6.04 2.45
C LEU A 88 -4.61 -6.56 1.30
N THR A 89 -4.91 -7.86 1.28
CA THR A 89 -5.81 -8.44 0.28
C THR A 89 -7.20 -7.81 0.33
N GLU A 90 -7.79 -7.69 1.53
CA GLU A 90 -9.08 -7.02 1.75
C GLU A 90 -9.06 -5.55 1.29
N GLY A 91 -8.03 -4.79 1.69
CA GLY A 91 -7.88 -3.39 1.32
C GLY A 91 -7.78 -3.21 -0.20
N TYR A 92 -7.08 -4.11 -0.88
CA TYR A 92 -6.99 -4.09 -2.33
C TYR A 92 -8.33 -4.41 -3.01
N ILE A 93 -9.07 -5.42 -2.52
CA ILE A 93 -10.44 -5.73 -2.99
C ILE A 93 -11.33 -4.49 -2.88
N LEU A 94 -11.28 -3.78 -1.75
CA LEU A 94 -12.06 -2.57 -1.53
C LEU A 94 -11.66 -1.43 -2.48
N ILE A 95 -10.38 -1.28 -2.83
CA ILE A 95 -9.94 -0.29 -3.83
C ILE A 95 -10.48 -0.67 -5.22
N CYS A 96 -10.34 -1.94 -5.62
CA CYS A 96 -10.84 -2.44 -6.90
C CYS A 96 -12.36 -2.30 -7.03
N ASP A 97 -13.10 -2.61 -5.97
CA ASP A 97 -14.56 -2.48 -5.92
C ASP A 97 -15.02 -1.05 -6.24
N VAL A 98 -14.39 -0.03 -5.66
CA VAL A 98 -14.72 1.39 -5.98
C VAL A 98 -14.37 1.75 -7.41
N LEU A 99 -13.26 1.21 -7.95
CA LEU A 99 -12.86 1.44 -9.33
C LEU A 99 -13.82 0.76 -10.33
N LEU A 100 -14.38 -0.40 -9.98
CA LEU A 100 -15.26 -1.20 -10.84
C LEU A 100 -16.73 -0.77 -10.77
N THR A 101 -17.19 -0.26 -9.63
CA THR A 101 -18.59 0.15 -9.42
C THR A 101 -19.00 1.43 -10.18
N ALA A 102 -18.13 2.00 -11.04
CA ALA A 102 -18.31 3.36 -11.52
C ALA A 102 -18.94 3.56 -12.92
N HIS A 103 -18.56 2.89 -14.03
CA HIS A 103 -19.20 3.19 -15.32
C HIS A 103 -18.82 2.23 -16.49
N PRO A 104 -19.76 1.89 -17.39
CA PRO A 104 -19.48 1.19 -18.66
C PRO A 104 -18.55 1.96 -19.65
N ILE A 105 -18.22 3.23 -19.37
CA ILE A 105 -17.30 4.05 -20.19
C ILE A 105 -15.83 3.75 -19.88
N VAL A 106 -15.52 3.24 -18.68
CA VAL A 106 -14.16 2.85 -18.29
C VAL A 106 -13.72 1.61 -19.08
N GLU A 107 -14.64 0.70 -19.40
CA GLU A 107 -14.38 -0.46 -20.24
C GLU A 107 -14.03 -0.10 -21.68
N VAL A 108 -14.62 0.99 -22.20
CA VAL A 108 -14.56 1.34 -23.63
C VAL A 108 -13.36 2.25 -23.95
N GLU A 109 -12.90 3.10 -23.04
CA GLU A 109 -11.82 4.07 -23.36
C GLU A 109 -10.44 3.75 -22.77
N THR A 110 -10.30 2.83 -21.80
CA THR A 110 -9.06 2.80 -21.01
C THR A 110 -8.33 1.45 -20.95
N GLU A 111 -8.93 0.36 -21.42
CA GLU A 111 -8.46 -1.02 -21.16
C GLU A 111 -8.15 -1.32 -19.67
N LEU A 112 -8.57 -0.44 -18.73
CA LEU A 112 -8.18 -0.50 -17.32
C LEU A 112 -8.68 -1.78 -16.65
N SER A 113 -9.78 -2.37 -17.12
CA SER A 113 -10.36 -3.60 -16.56
C SER A 113 -9.41 -4.81 -16.68
N LYS A 114 -8.73 -4.98 -17.82
CA LYS A 114 -7.77 -6.09 -18.02
C LYS A 114 -6.52 -5.89 -17.18
N THR A 115 -6.01 -4.67 -17.12
CA THR A 115 -4.82 -4.33 -16.34
C THR A 115 -5.09 -4.39 -14.84
N LEU A 116 -6.26 -3.96 -14.36
CA LEU A 116 -6.65 -4.06 -12.95
C LEU A 116 -6.79 -5.52 -12.52
N GLN A 117 -7.47 -6.36 -13.32
CA GLN A 117 -7.62 -7.78 -12.99
C GLN A 117 -6.29 -8.53 -13.02
N ALA A 118 -5.41 -8.23 -13.98
CA ALA A 118 -4.06 -8.78 -14.02
C ALA A 118 -3.26 -8.35 -12.80
N THR A 119 -3.28 -7.05 -12.46
CA THR A 119 -2.61 -6.50 -11.28
C THR A 119 -3.16 -7.11 -9.99
N TYR A 120 -4.47 -7.34 -9.92
CA TYR A 120 -5.14 -8.01 -8.81
C TYR A 120 -4.62 -9.43 -8.60
N LYS A 121 -4.62 -10.23 -9.66
CA LYS A 121 -4.10 -11.61 -9.60
C LYS A 121 -2.63 -11.59 -9.19
N THR A 122 -1.82 -10.70 -9.76
CA THR A 122 -0.40 -10.56 -9.40
C THR A 122 -0.23 -10.23 -7.92
N LEU A 123 -0.99 -9.28 -7.37
CA LEU A 123 -0.88 -8.89 -5.97
C LEU A 123 -1.32 -9.99 -5.00
N ILE A 124 -2.36 -10.75 -5.34
CA ILE A 124 -2.76 -11.94 -4.55
C ILE A 124 -1.64 -12.96 -4.57
N THR A 125 -1.14 -13.34 -5.75
CA THR A 125 -0.04 -14.31 -5.86
C THR A 125 1.21 -13.85 -5.12
N MET A 126 1.54 -12.56 -5.17
CA MET A 126 2.68 -12.02 -4.40
C MET A 126 2.41 -12.07 -2.88
N THR A 127 1.17 -11.80 -2.44
CA THR A 127 0.79 -11.90 -1.03
C THR A 127 0.82 -13.35 -0.53
N GLU A 128 0.39 -14.30 -1.36
CA GLU A 128 0.51 -15.74 -1.11
C GLU A 128 1.98 -16.13 -0.97
N LYS A 129 2.85 -15.75 -1.92
CA LYS A 129 4.30 -16.01 -1.84
C LYS A 129 4.94 -15.48 -0.56
N VAL A 130 4.57 -14.26 -0.14
CA VAL A 130 5.06 -13.68 1.12
C VAL A 130 4.55 -14.49 2.32
N THR A 131 3.29 -14.92 2.29
CA THR A 131 2.67 -15.73 3.35
C THR A 131 3.31 -17.12 3.45
N ASP A 132 3.60 -17.75 2.31
CA ASP A 132 4.30 -19.02 2.22
C ASP A 132 5.74 -18.90 2.72
N ALA A 133 6.44 -17.83 2.34
CA ALA A 133 7.78 -17.55 2.84
C ALA A 133 7.81 -17.35 4.35
N LEU A 134 6.83 -16.63 4.91
CA LEU A 134 6.67 -16.48 6.35
C LEU A 134 6.39 -17.81 7.04
N THR A 135 5.51 -18.64 6.46
CA THR A 135 5.17 -19.96 7.00
C THR A 135 6.39 -20.88 6.98
N ASN A 136 7.14 -20.90 5.89
CA ASN A 136 8.37 -21.67 5.78
C ASN A 136 9.38 -21.22 6.85
N LEU A 137 9.55 -19.91 7.02
CA LEU A 137 10.45 -19.34 8.03
C LEU A 137 10.01 -19.65 9.45
N ALA A 138 8.74 -19.46 9.80
CA ALA A 138 8.23 -19.60 11.16
C ALA A 138 7.99 -21.05 11.58
N ASP A 139 7.49 -21.89 10.67
CA ASP A 139 6.93 -23.21 11.03
C ASP A 139 7.79 -24.38 10.52
N VAL A 140 8.49 -24.20 9.38
CA VAL A 140 9.17 -25.30 8.69
C VAL A 140 10.67 -25.33 8.97
N ALA A 141 11.40 -24.24 8.67
CA ALA A 141 12.86 -24.18 8.77
C ALA A 141 13.35 -24.54 10.18
N ARG A 142 14.33 -25.46 10.27
CA ARG A 142 14.88 -25.96 11.55
C ARG A 142 16.34 -25.62 11.74
N TYR A 143 17.13 -25.64 10.67
CA TYR A 143 18.57 -25.41 10.74
C TYR A 143 18.92 -23.94 10.45
N PRO A 144 20.04 -23.43 10.99
CA PRO A 144 20.45 -22.03 10.83
C PRO A 144 20.48 -21.54 9.39
N ASP A 145 21.05 -22.33 8.48
CA ASP A 145 21.14 -22.05 7.05
C ASP A 145 19.77 -21.99 6.38
N GLU A 146 18.86 -22.92 6.72
CA GLU A 146 17.48 -22.92 6.24
C GLU A 146 16.72 -21.67 6.69
N VAL A 147 16.91 -21.27 7.95
CA VAL A 147 16.26 -20.10 8.55
C VAL A 147 16.74 -18.82 7.87
N LEU A 148 18.05 -18.67 7.66
CA LEU A 148 18.60 -17.49 6.98
C LEU A 148 18.17 -17.44 5.52
N LYS A 149 18.16 -18.57 4.82
CA LYS A 149 17.62 -18.67 3.46
C LYS A 149 16.14 -18.27 3.41
N ALA A 150 15.31 -18.82 4.30
CA ALA A 150 13.89 -18.49 4.37
C ALA A 150 13.64 -17.02 4.74
N THR A 151 14.49 -16.44 5.59
CA THR A 151 14.47 -15.01 5.91
C THR A 151 14.77 -14.16 4.67
N GLY A 152 15.81 -14.50 3.92
CA GLY A 152 16.16 -13.82 2.66
C GLY A 152 15.02 -13.88 1.63
N THR A 153 14.38 -15.05 1.50
CA THR A 153 13.19 -15.21 0.65
C THR A 153 12.04 -14.31 1.10
N LEU A 154 11.69 -14.33 2.40
CA LEU A 154 10.63 -13.48 2.94
C LEU A 154 10.89 -11.99 2.67
N GLN A 155 12.11 -11.52 2.92
CA GLN A 155 12.48 -10.13 2.67
C GLN A 155 12.41 -9.75 1.19
N THR A 156 12.84 -10.65 0.31
CA THR A 156 12.81 -10.43 -1.14
C THR A 156 11.37 -10.35 -1.65
N GLU A 157 10.54 -11.32 -1.31
CA GLU A 157 9.13 -11.35 -1.73
C GLU A 157 8.36 -10.16 -1.14
N TRP A 158 8.60 -9.82 0.13
CA TRP A 158 7.98 -8.65 0.75
C TRP A 158 8.39 -7.35 0.07
N LYS A 159 9.68 -7.17 -0.20
CA LYS A 159 10.19 -5.97 -0.89
C LYS A 159 9.55 -5.83 -2.27
N ASN A 160 9.45 -6.94 -3.01
CA ASN A 160 8.78 -6.94 -4.31
C ASN A 160 7.31 -6.54 -4.17
N LEU A 161 6.56 -7.15 -3.25
CA LEU A 161 5.16 -6.82 -3.00
C LEU A 161 4.98 -5.34 -2.60
N TYR A 162 5.77 -4.88 -1.64
CA TYR A 162 5.73 -3.51 -1.13
C TYR A 162 5.97 -2.47 -2.24
N LEU A 163 7.02 -2.67 -3.05
CA LEU A 163 7.33 -1.78 -4.17
C LEU A 163 6.25 -1.80 -5.25
N THR A 164 5.74 -2.98 -5.60
CA THR A 164 4.63 -3.13 -6.54
C THR A 164 3.39 -2.37 -6.06
N ILE A 165 2.98 -2.56 -4.80
CA ILE A 165 1.84 -1.83 -4.24
C ILE A 165 2.09 -0.32 -4.26
N LYS A 166 3.27 0.15 -3.80
CA LYS A 166 3.57 1.57 -3.77
C LYS A 166 3.57 2.23 -5.15
N HIS A 167 4.20 1.60 -6.13
CA HIS A 167 4.47 2.22 -7.42
C HIS A 167 3.37 1.99 -8.45
N ILE A 168 2.69 0.84 -8.40
CA ILE A 168 1.67 0.49 -9.39
C ILE A 168 0.27 0.86 -8.90
N ILE A 169 0.02 0.87 -7.58
CA ILE A 169 -1.31 1.15 -7.02
C ILE A 169 -1.34 2.52 -6.32
N ILE A 170 -0.58 2.68 -5.24
CA ILE A 170 -0.72 3.84 -4.36
C ILE A 170 -0.36 5.14 -5.07
N LYS A 171 0.86 5.22 -5.64
CA LYS A 171 1.33 6.44 -6.28
C LYS A 171 0.45 6.90 -7.46
N PRO A 172 0.05 6.04 -8.41
CA PRO A 172 -0.83 6.45 -9.51
C PRO A 172 -2.21 6.91 -9.03
N LEU A 173 -2.87 6.17 -8.14
CA LEU A 173 -4.19 6.53 -7.64
C LEU A 173 -4.17 7.83 -6.83
N LYS A 174 -3.14 8.00 -5.98
CA LYS A 174 -2.93 9.22 -5.20
C LYS A 174 -2.74 10.43 -6.10
N THR A 175 -1.96 10.29 -7.18
CA THR A 175 -1.77 11.34 -8.18
C THR A 175 -3.09 11.71 -8.86
N ALA A 176 -3.88 10.71 -9.27
CA ALA A 176 -5.16 10.94 -9.93
C ALA A 176 -6.17 11.67 -9.02
N ILE A 177 -6.30 11.23 -7.77
CA ILE A 177 -7.21 11.83 -6.79
C ILE A 177 -6.82 13.29 -6.49
N THR A 178 -5.54 13.56 -6.29
CA THR A 178 -5.05 14.93 -6.06
C THR A 178 -5.30 15.84 -7.26
N GLU A 179 -5.13 15.33 -8.49
CA GLU A 179 -5.40 16.08 -9.71
C GLU A 179 -6.89 16.37 -9.89
N GLU A 180 -7.77 15.42 -9.56
CA GLU A 180 -9.22 15.64 -9.56
C GLU A 180 -9.63 16.72 -8.56
N ALA A 181 -9.15 16.61 -7.31
CA ALA A 181 -9.37 17.63 -6.28
C ALA A 181 -8.91 19.02 -6.74
N ARG A 182 -7.77 19.11 -7.43
CA ARG A 182 -7.26 20.35 -8.03
C ARG A 182 -8.19 20.91 -9.09
N ARG A 183 -8.68 20.06 -10.02
CA ARG A 183 -9.63 20.47 -11.07
C ARG A 183 -10.93 21.00 -10.46
N THR A 184 -11.48 20.30 -9.47
CA THR A 184 -12.67 20.74 -8.75
C THR A 184 -12.46 22.10 -8.08
N LEU A 185 -11.31 22.28 -7.42
CA LEU A 185 -10.94 23.54 -6.76
C LEU A 185 -10.81 24.71 -7.76
N ILE A 186 -10.12 24.50 -8.89
CA ILE A 186 -9.97 25.53 -9.94
C ILE A 186 -11.34 25.92 -10.49
N ASN A 187 -12.21 24.96 -10.79
CA ASN A 187 -13.55 25.22 -11.29
C ASN A 187 -14.38 26.06 -10.30
N ARG A 188 -14.31 25.74 -9.00
CA ARG A 188 -14.97 26.54 -7.94
C ARG A 188 -14.45 27.97 -7.90
N ILE A 189 -13.12 28.19 -8.02
CA ILE A 189 -12.53 29.53 -8.03
C ILE A 189 -12.96 30.31 -9.27
N VAL A 190 -12.95 29.68 -10.45
CA VAL A 190 -13.36 30.32 -11.71
C VAL A 190 -14.84 30.68 -11.69
N GLN A 191 -15.71 29.76 -11.27
CA GLN A 191 -17.15 30.02 -11.13
C GLN A 191 -17.45 31.10 -10.08
N GLY A 192 -16.75 31.09 -8.94
CA GLY A 192 -16.86 32.12 -7.91
C GLY A 192 -16.36 33.51 -8.35
N ARG A 193 -15.52 33.59 -9.39
CA ARG A 193 -15.09 34.84 -10.03
C ARG A 193 -16.06 35.34 -11.11
N LEU A 194 -16.82 34.44 -11.75
CA LEU A 194 -17.81 34.79 -12.78
C LEU A 194 -19.18 35.20 -12.20
N GLY A 195 -19.44 34.86 -10.92
CA GLY A 195 -20.65 35.27 -10.19
C GLY A 195 -20.50 36.54 -9.35
N ARG A 196 -19.42 37.32 -9.56
CA ARG A 196 -19.18 38.63 -8.93
C ARG A 196 -19.02 39.70 -9.98
#